data_AF-A0A955AWA1-F1
#
_entry.id   AF-A0A955AWA1-F1
#
_cell.length_a   1.000
_cell.length_b   1.000
_cell.length_c   1.000
_cell.angle_alpha   90.00
_cell.angle_beta   90.00
_cell.angle_gamma   90.00
#
_symmetry.space_group_name_H-M   'P 1'
#
loop_
_entity.id
_entity.type
_entity.pdbx_description
1 polymer ?
#
loop_
_entity_poly.entity_id
_entity_poly.type
_entity_poly.pdbx_seq_one_letter_code
_entity_poly.pdbx_strand_id
1 'polypeptide(L)'
;MKYPPLRNYVSGACDSFSGEHLDVVSPLDGSLLSRVPASDAATLDGAVAAARRAFPEWSGRTIKERSQVFYAYRQLLERNFDRLAEIVHEENGKTLDEGRAEVAKAIEVTEFACSLPQLTTGEVLEVSPGIECRVQHAPLGVVASVTPFNFPMMVP
;
A
#
# COMPACT_ATOMS: atom_id res chain seq x y z
N MET A 1 -24.15 10.93 4.72
CA MET A 1 -22.71 10.60 4.72
C MET A 1 -22.45 9.64 5.88
N LYS A 2 -21.99 8.42 5.56
CA LYS A 2 -21.80 7.33 6.53
C LYS A 2 -20.45 7.40 7.24
N TYR A 3 -19.41 7.85 6.53
CA TYR A 3 -18.04 7.94 7.01
C TYR A 3 -17.55 9.39 7.05
N PRO A 4 -16.59 9.74 7.93
CA PRO A 4 -15.98 11.07 7.91
C PRO A 4 -15.20 11.27 6.61
N PRO A 5 -15.01 12.53 6.15
CA PRO A 5 -14.17 12.83 5.00
C PRO A 5 -12.77 12.22 5.16
N LEU A 6 -12.28 11.62 4.09
CA LEU A 6 -10.95 11.05 4.02
C LEU A 6 -9.91 12.17 3.97
N ARG A 7 -8.68 11.85 4.38
CA ARG A 7 -7.52 12.73 4.34
C ARG A 7 -6.38 11.98 3.66
N ASN A 8 -5.46 12.69 3.01
CA ASN A 8 -4.27 12.00 2.51
C ASN A 8 -3.42 11.56 3.70
N TYR A 9 -2.67 10.48 3.53
CA TYR A 9 -1.76 9.97 4.56
C TYR A 9 -0.32 10.14 4.09
N VAL A 10 0.41 11.07 4.72
CA VAL A 10 1.78 11.44 4.35
C VAL A 10 2.64 11.52 5.60
N SER A 11 3.85 10.96 5.56
CA SER A 11 4.80 11.02 6.68
C SER A 11 4.27 10.47 8.01
N GLY A 12 3.41 9.45 7.97
CA GLY A 12 2.89 8.79 9.17
C GLY A 12 1.70 9.50 9.83
N ALA A 13 1.11 10.50 9.17
CA ALA A 13 -0.04 11.23 9.69
C ALA A 13 -1.03 11.58 8.57
N CYS A 14 -2.28 11.82 8.95
CA CYS A 14 -3.27 12.44 8.06
C CYS A 14 -2.90 13.91 7.83
N ASP A 15 -2.90 14.34 6.57
CA ASP A 15 -2.62 15.73 6.22
C ASP A 15 -3.78 16.68 6.55
N SER A 16 -3.51 17.97 6.43
CA SER A 16 -4.51 19.03 6.51
C SER A 16 -4.84 19.55 5.11
N PHE A 17 -5.34 18.67 4.24
CA PHE A 17 -5.75 19.04 2.90
C PHE A 17 -6.94 20.03 2.93
N SER A 18 -6.82 21.14 2.21
CA SER A 18 -7.83 22.22 2.17
C SER A 18 -8.42 22.48 0.77
N GLY A 19 -8.13 21.61 -0.19
CA GLY A 19 -8.61 21.74 -1.57
C GLY A 19 -10.00 21.14 -1.80
N GLU A 20 -10.33 20.94 -3.08
CA GLU A 20 -11.59 20.33 -3.50
C GLU A 20 -11.67 18.86 -3.08
N HIS A 21 -12.86 18.40 -2.73
CA HIS A 21 -13.10 17.00 -2.43
C HIS A 21 -14.08 16.41 -3.45
N LEU A 22 -13.89 15.15 -3.80
CA LEU A 22 -14.82 14.36 -4.60
C LEU A 22 -15.74 13.57 -3.67
N ASP A 23 -17.01 13.48 -4.05
CA ASP A 23 -17.98 12.65 -3.33
C ASP A 23 -17.71 11.16 -3.61
N VAL A 24 -17.72 10.34 -2.56
CA VAL A 24 -17.69 8.88 -2.64
C VAL A 24 -19.13 8.39 -2.51
N VAL A 25 -19.70 7.93 -3.61
CA VAL A 25 -21.12 7.53 -3.70
C VAL A 25 -21.20 6.02 -3.83
N SER A 26 -22.10 5.40 -3.05
CA SER A 26 -22.33 3.96 -3.17
C SER A 26 -23.03 3.64 -4.49
N PRO A 27 -22.51 2.72 -5.31
CA PRO A 27 -23.22 2.26 -6.50
C PRO A 27 -24.44 1.38 -6.18
N LEU A 28 -24.62 0.95 -4.93
CA LEU A 28 -25.71 0.08 -4.51
C LEU A 28 -27.06 0.81 -4.51
N ASP A 29 -27.07 2.04 -4.02
CA ASP A 29 -28.30 2.82 -3.78
C ASP A 29 -28.15 4.32 -4.08
N GLY A 30 -26.97 4.77 -4.52
CA GLY A 30 -26.68 6.18 -4.78
C GLY A 30 -26.45 7.03 -3.53
N SER A 31 -26.33 6.42 -2.34
CA SER A 31 -26.08 7.14 -1.11
C SER A 31 -24.67 7.73 -1.03
N LEU A 32 -24.55 8.93 -0.47
CA LEU A 32 -23.25 9.55 -0.21
C LEU A 32 -22.58 8.86 0.99
N LEU A 33 -21.47 8.15 0.75
CA LEU A 33 -20.70 7.42 1.75
C LEU A 33 -19.70 8.33 2.47
N SER A 34 -18.84 9.01 1.70
CA SER A 34 -17.75 9.86 2.20
C SER A 34 -17.35 10.93 1.18
N ARG A 35 -16.25 11.63 1.45
CA ARG A 35 -15.57 12.55 0.54
C ARG A 35 -14.07 12.28 0.53
N VAL A 36 -13.43 12.33 -0.63
CA VAL A 36 -11.99 12.10 -0.81
C VAL A 36 -11.29 13.35 -1.35
N PRO A 37 -10.09 13.70 -0.87
CA PRO A 37 -9.30 14.81 -1.44
C PRO A 37 -9.06 14.67 -2.94
N ALA A 38 -9.37 15.72 -3.72
CA ALA A 38 -8.92 15.87 -5.10
C ALA A 38 -7.53 16.50 -5.11
N SER A 39 -6.52 15.71 -4.72
CA SER A 39 -5.14 16.19 -4.54
C SER A 39 -4.54 16.71 -5.84
N ASP A 40 -3.92 17.89 -5.77
CA ASP A 40 -3.28 18.56 -6.89
C ASP A 40 -1.78 18.24 -7.00
N ALA A 41 -1.12 18.81 -8.01
CA ALA A 41 0.32 18.61 -8.24
C ALA A 41 1.18 19.09 -7.04
N ALA A 42 0.80 20.18 -6.37
CA ALA A 42 1.53 20.68 -5.22
C ALA A 42 1.46 19.71 -4.02
N THR A 43 0.28 19.11 -3.80
CA THR A 43 0.08 18.08 -2.78
C THR A 43 0.92 16.83 -3.09
N LEU A 44 0.95 16.41 -4.37
CA LEU A 44 1.78 15.30 -4.83
C LEU A 44 3.28 15.57 -4.61
N ASP A 45 3.77 16.76 -4.97
CA ASP A 45 5.17 17.16 -4.76
C ASP A 45 5.56 17.10 -3.28
N GLY A 46 4.65 17.53 -2.39
CA GLY A 46 4.81 17.40 -0.94
C GLY A 46 4.95 15.95 -0.49
N ALA A 47 4.10 15.05 -1.00
CA ALA A 47 4.16 13.63 -0.71
C ALA A 47 5.47 12.97 -1.22
N VAL A 48 5.89 13.30 -2.45
CA VAL A 48 7.16 12.83 -3.02
C VAL A 48 8.35 13.33 -2.21
N ALA A 49 8.35 14.60 -1.79
CA ALA A 49 9.40 15.15 -0.94
C ALA A 49 9.47 14.44 0.43
N ALA A 50 8.33 14.11 1.02
CA ALA A 50 8.27 13.31 2.25
C ALA A 50 8.82 11.89 2.06
N ALA A 51 8.44 11.21 0.97
CA ALA A 51 8.96 9.89 0.63
C ALA A 51 10.50 9.91 0.41
N ARG A 52 11.02 10.94 -0.27
CA ARG A 52 12.48 11.14 -0.45
C ARG A 52 13.20 11.31 0.88
N ARG A 53 12.62 12.03 1.85
CA ARG A 53 13.20 12.19 3.20
C ARG A 53 13.19 10.89 4.00
N ALA A 54 12.17 10.05 3.83
CA ALA A 54 12.06 8.76 4.54
C ALA A 54 12.98 7.67 3.95
N PHE A 55 13.31 7.77 2.65
CA PHE A 55 14.02 6.70 1.93
C PHE A 55 15.38 6.29 2.53
N PRO A 56 16.28 7.21 2.97
CA PRO A 56 17.57 6.81 3.54
C PRO A 56 17.43 5.92 4.78
N GLU A 57 16.52 6.27 5.71
CA GLU A 57 16.27 5.45 6.90
C GLU A 57 15.66 4.10 6.52
N TRP A 58 14.63 4.11 5.67
CA TRP A 58 13.91 2.90 5.28
C TRP A 58 14.77 1.91 4.47
N SER A 59 15.57 2.40 3.53
CA SER A 59 16.48 1.59 2.72
C SER A 59 17.63 1.01 3.55
N GLY A 60 18.08 1.73 4.58
CA GLY A 60 19.10 1.28 5.53
C GLY A 60 18.64 0.17 6.50
N ARG A 61 17.34 -0.06 6.65
CA ARG A 61 16.82 -1.18 7.46
C ARG A 61 17.22 -2.52 6.86
N THR A 62 17.41 -3.52 7.72
CA THR A 62 17.65 -4.89 7.28
C THR A 62 16.42 -5.46 6.57
N ILE A 63 16.63 -6.48 5.72
CA ILE A 63 15.53 -7.19 5.06
C ILE A 63 14.55 -7.79 6.09
N LYS A 64 15.06 -8.27 7.24
CA LYS A 64 14.24 -8.78 8.34
C LYS A 64 13.31 -7.71 8.91
N GLU A 65 13.82 -6.53 9.22
CA GLU A 65 13.00 -5.42 9.76
C GLU A 65 11.92 -4.98 8.78
N ARG A 66 12.24 -4.90 7.48
CA ARG A 66 11.24 -4.62 6.45
C ARG A 66 10.16 -5.70 6.38
N SER A 67 10.55 -6.97 6.49
CA SER A 67 9.61 -8.10 6.49
C SER A 67 8.62 -8.04 7.66
N GLN A 68 9.05 -7.57 8.84
CA GLN A 68 8.16 -7.41 10.00
C GLN A 68 7.01 -6.43 9.76
N VAL A 69 7.18 -5.43 8.88
CA VAL A 69 6.10 -4.52 8.49
C VAL A 69 5.00 -5.26 7.74
N PHE A 70 5.35 -6.18 6.83
CA PHE A 70 4.37 -7.01 6.12
C PHE A 70 3.65 -7.97 7.06
N TYR A 71 4.34 -8.55 8.05
CA TYR A 71 3.68 -9.37 9.09
C TYR A 71 2.67 -8.56 9.91
N ALA A 72 3.05 -7.36 10.34
CA ALA A 72 2.12 -6.47 11.05
C ALA A 72 0.93 -6.10 10.16
N TYR A 73 1.15 -5.78 8.89
CA TYR A 73 0.08 -5.47 7.94
C TYR A 73 -0.86 -6.67 7.72
N ARG A 74 -0.33 -7.89 7.57
CA ARG A 74 -1.14 -9.12 7.49
C ARG A 74 -2.07 -9.27 8.69
N GLN A 75 -1.55 -9.09 9.90
CA GLN A 75 -2.35 -9.17 11.12
C GLN A 75 -3.46 -8.10 11.17
N LEU A 76 -3.19 -6.90 10.64
CA LEU A 76 -4.20 -5.85 10.53
C LEU A 76 -5.29 -6.22 9.52
N LEU A 77 -4.93 -6.79 8.37
CA LEU A 77 -5.88 -7.25 7.35
C LEU A 77 -6.79 -8.33 7.92
N GLU A 78 -6.23 -9.35 8.58
CA GLU A 78 -7.01 -10.43 9.21
C GLU A 78 -7.94 -9.91 10.30
N ARG A 79 -7.43 -9.03 11.18
CA ARG A 79 -8.24 -8.47 12.26
C ARG A 79 -9.43 -7.64 11.76
N ASN A 80 -9.30 -7.01 10.60
CA ASN A 80 -10.32 -6.15 10.03
C ASN A 80 -11.02 -6.80 8.81
N PHE A 81 -10.90 -8.11 8.64
CA PHE A 81 -11.30 -8.82 7.41
C PHE A 81 -12.73 -8.51 6.96
N ASP A 82 -13.72 -8.78 7.82
CA ASP A 82 -15.13 -8.53 7.48
C ASP A 82 -15.42 -7.05 7.27
N ARG A 83 -14.79 -6.19 8.07
CA ARG A 83 -14.98 -4.73 7.96
C ARG A 83 -14.45 -4.18 6.63
N LEU A 84 -13.33 -4.70 6.16
CA LEU A 84 -12.77 -4.34 4.85
C LEU A 84 -13.67 -4.86 3.71
N ALA A 85 -14.21 -6.08 3.84
CA ALA A 85 -15.13 -6.63 2.85
C ALA A 85 -16.43 -5.82 2.73
N GLU A 86 -16.97 -5.32 3.85
CA GLU A 86 -18.11 -4.40 3.85
C GLU A 86 -17.81 -3.08 3.13
N ILE A 87 -16.62 -2.50 3.34
CA ILE A 87 -16.20 -1.27 2.66
C ILE A 87 -16.10 -1.52 1.15
N VAL A 88 -15.48 -2.63 0.73
CA VAL A 88 -15.41 -3.01 -0.69
C VAL A 88 -16.82 -3.17 -1.29
N HIS A 89 -17.72 -3.85 -0.58
CA HIS A 89 -19.12 -4.00 -1.00
C HIS A 89 -19.80 -2.62 -1.19
N GLU A 90 -19.68 -1.74 -0.21
CA GLU A 90 -20.34 -0.43 -0.21
C GLU A 90 -19.80 0.53 -1.26
N GLU A 91 -18.47 0.59 -1.44
CA GLU A 91 -17.83 1.53 -2.35
C GLU A 91 -17.75 1.03 -3.79
N ASN A 92 -17.70 -0.29 -4.02
CA ASN A 92 -17.51 -0.86 -5.37
C ASN A 92 -18.74 -1.59 -5.91
N GLY A 93 -19.73 -1.88 -5.06
CA GLY A 93 -20.95 -2.60 -5.46
C GLY A 93 -20.76 -4.10 -5.67
N LYS A 94 -19.59 -4.65 -5.31
CA LYS A 94 -19.35 -6.10 -5.32
C LYS A 94 -20.27 -6.80 -4.34
N THR A 95 -20.64 -8.05 -4.58
CA THR A 95 -21.29 -8.86 -3.52
C THR A 95 -20.36 -8.98 -2.31
N LEU A 96 -20.92 -9.20 -1.12
CA LEU A 96 -20.09 -9.34 0.09
C LEU A 96 -19.09 -10.50 -0.02
N ASP A 97 -19.47 -11.60 -0.68
CA ASP A 97 -18.58 -12.75 -0.88
C ASP A 97 -17.45 -12.43 -1.86
N GLU A 98 -17.70 -11.64 -2.91
CA GLU A 98 -16.63 -11.10 -3.78
C GLU A 98 -15.72 -10.15 -3.02
N GLY A 99 -16.27 -9.30 -2.14
CA GLY A 99 -15.49 -8.41 -1.27
C GLY A 99 -14.58 -9.21 -0.32
N ARG A 100 -15.10 -10.26 0.30
CA ARG A 100 -14.30 -11.18 1.13
C ARG A 100 -13.21 -11.88 0.34
N ALA A 101 -13.52 -12.36 -0.87
CA ALA A 101 -12.54 -13.00 -1.74
C ALA A 101 -11.40 -12.04 -2.12
N GLU A 102 -11.72 -10.75 -2.36
CA GLU A 102 -10.71 -9.73 -2.64
C GLU A 102 -9.81 -9.46 -1.43
N VAL A 103 -10.38 -9.27 -0.23
CA VAL A 103 -9.57 -9.06 0.99
C VAL A 103 -8.68 -10.27 1.28
N ALA A 104 -9.19 -11.49 1.05
CA ALA A 104 -8.39 -12.71 1.16
C ALA A 104 -7.21 -12.71 0.17
N LYS A 105 -7.42 -12.24 -1.07
CA LYS A 105 -6.35 -12.12 -2.05
C LYS A 105 -5.32 -11.05 -1.68
N ALA A 106 -5.75 -9.92 -1.09
CA ALA A 106 -4.84 -8.92 -0.55
C ALA A 106 -3.95 -9.48 0.58
N ILE A 107 -4.52 -10.34 1.44
CA ILE A 107 -3.77 -11.07 2.48
C ILE A 107 -2.73 -12.00 1.84
N GLU A 108 -3.10 -12.77 0.82
CA GLU A 108 -2.19 -13.69 0.11
C GLU A 108 -1.01 -12.96 -0.54
N VAL A 109 -1.26 -11.82 -1.19
CA VAL A 109 -0.18 -10.99 -1.78
C VAL A 109 0.73 -10.42 -0.67
N THR A 110 0.15 -10.03 0.47
CA THR A 110 0.92 -9.57 1.65
C THR A 110 1.77 -10.70 2.24
N GLU A 111 1.26 -11.92 2.29
CA GLU A 111 2.01 -13.11 2.71
C GLU A 111 3.19 -13.41 1.79
N PHE A 112 2.99 -13.27 0.47
CA PHE A 112 4.10 -13.37 -0.46
C PHE A 112 5.17 -12.31 -0.17
N ALA A 113 4.77 -11.06 0.14
CA ALA A 113 5.71 -10.01 0.52
C ALA A 113 6.47 -10.30 1.83
N CYS A 114 5.90 -11.06 2.77
CA CYS A 114 6.60 -11.55 3.96
C CYS A 114 7.80 -12.45 3.63
N SER A 115 7.85 -13.04 2.43
CA SER A 115 8.98 -13.84 1.93
C SER A 115 10.13 -13.02 1.32
N LEU A 116 10.14 -11.69 1.54
CA LEU A 116 11.19 -10.78 1.08
C LEU A 116 12.64 -11.31 1.27
N PRO A 117 13.02 -11.97 2.39
CA PRO A 117 14.37 -12.53 2.54
C PRO A 117 14.76 -13.53 1.46
N GLN A 118 13.80 -14.30 0.94
CA GLN A 118 14.01 -15.27 -0.12
C GLN A 118 14.05 -14.57 -1.49
N LEU A 119 13.23 -13.54 -1.69
CA LEU A 119 13.11 -12.81 -2.95
C LEU A 119 14.34 -11.96 -3.29
N THR A 120 15.10 -11.49 -2.30
CA THR A 120 16.22 -10.56 -2.51
C THR A 120 17.58 -11.20 -2.34
N THR A 121 17.68 -12.53 -2.47
CA THR A 121 18.95 -13.24 -2.36
C THR A 121 19.94 -12.71 -3.40
N GLY A 122 21.18 -12.47 -2.98
CA GLY A 122 22.28 -12.10 -3.88
C GLY A 122 23.13 -13.31 -4.25
N GLU A 123 24.02 -13.13 -5.22
CA GLU A 123 24.98 -14.15 -5.65
C GLU A 123 26.41 -13.68 -5.39
N VAL A 124 27.29 -14.62 -5.07
CA VAL A 124 28.74 -14.38 -4.93
C VAL A 124 29.47 -15.49 -5.67
N LEU A 125 30.38 -15.12 -6.55
CA LEU A 125 31.21 -16.04 -7.32
C LEU A 125 32.67 -15.59 -7.23
N GLU A 126 33.56 -16.46 -6.71
CA GLU A 126 35.00 -16.25 -6.82
C GLU A 126 35.45 -16.59 -8.24
N VAL A 127 35.96 -15.59 -8.95
CA VAL A 127 36.37 -15.71 -10.36
C VAL A 127 37.88 -15.86 -10.53
N SER A 128 38.64 -15.58 -9.46
CA SER A 128 40.10 -15.74 -9.36
C SER A 128 40.49 -15.67 -7.89
N PRO A 129 41.68 -16.18 -7.47
CA PRO A 129 42.10 -16.13 -6.07
C PRO A 129 41.98 -14.73 -5.47
N GLY A 130 41.07 -14.56 -4.51
CA GLY A 130 40.82 -13.28 -3.85
C GLY A 130 40.00 -12.25 -4.65
N ILE A 131 39.38 -12.63 -5.78
CA ILE A 131 38.53 -11.78 -6.62
C ILE A 131 37.13 -12.39 -6.70
N GLU A 132 36.13 -11.64 -6.26
CA GLU A 132 34.73 -12.05 -6.29
C GLU A 132 33.87 -11.11 -7.15
N CYS A 133 32.92 -11.69 -7.87
CA CYS A 133 31.80 -11.00 -8.49
C CYS A 133 30.55 -11.16 -7.61
N ARG A 134 29.77 -10.09 -7.45
CA ARG A 134 28.59 -10.07 -6.58
C ARG A 134 27.37 -9.50 -7.31
N VAL A 135 26.22 -10.13 -7.11
CA VAL A 135 24.90 -9.61 -7.52
C VAL A 135 24.14 -9.24 -6.25
N GLN A 136 23.57 -8.05 -6.21
CA GLN A 136 22.79 -7.55 -5.07
C GLN A 136 21.52 -6.85 -5.56
N HIS A 137 20.46 -6.96 -4.76
CA HIS A 137 19.20 -6.28 -4.98
C HIS A 137 19.12 -5.05 -4.08
N ALA A 138 19.07 -3.86 -4.68
CA ALA A 138 18.97 -2.59 -3.96
C ALA A 138 17.60 -1.93 -4.19
N PRO A 139 17.04 -1.24 -3.18
CA PRO A 139 15.82 -0.43 -3.38
C PRO A 139 16.05 0.69 -4.40
N LEU A 140 15.08 0.91 -5.30
CA LEU A 140 15.19 1.92 -6.36
C LEU A 140 15.07 3.37 -5.85
N GLY A 141 14.28 3.61 -4.81
CA GLY A 141 13.94 4.96 -4.35
C GLY A 141 12.43 5.13 -4.18
N VAL A 142 11.95 6.32 -4.53
CA VAL A 142 10.51 6.63 -4.55
C VAL A 142 9.88 6.03 -5.80
N VAL A 143 8.83 5.23 -5.61
CA VAL A 143 8.05 4.59 -6.68
C VAL A 143 6.60 5.06 -6.58
N ALA A 144 5.97 5.33 -7.71
CA ALA A 144 4.54 5.62 -7.79
C ALA A 144 3.75 4.34 -8.09
N SER A 145 2.70 4.08 -7.32
CA SER A 145 1.72 3.01 -7.57
C SER A 145 0.37 3.66 -7.85
N VAL A 146 -0.29 3.30 -8.95
CA VAL A 146 -1.57 3.88 -9.37
C VAL A 146 -2.56 2.75 -9.57
N THR A 147 -3.39 2.54 -8.55
CA THR A 147 -4.31 1.41 -8.42
C THR A 147 -5.61 1.65 -9.19
N PRO A 148 -6.16 0.66 -9.91
CA PRO A 148 -7.47 0.79 -10.54
C PRO A 148 -8.60 0.57 -9.52
N PHE A 149 -9.81 1.02 -9.86
CA PHE A 149 -10.97 0.95 -8.96
C PHE A 149 -11.63 -0.44 -8.85
N ASN A 150 -11.36 -1.36 -9.78
CA ASN A 150 -12.09 -2.62 -9.87
C ASN A 150 -11.61 -3.69 -8.88
N PHE A 151 -10.42 -3.55 -8.31
CA PHE A 151 -9.87 -4.38 -7.24
C PHE A 151 -8.97 -3.54 -6.31
N PRO A 152 -9.55 -2.56 -5.59
CA PRO A 152 -8.81 -1.54 -4.86
C PRO A 152 -7.92 -2.08 -3.73
N MET A 153 -8.21 -3.28 -3.20
CA MET A 153 -7.42 -3.88 -2.13
C MET A 153 -6.32 -4.82 -2.66
N MET A 154 -6.47 -5.34 -3.88
CA MET A 154 -5.57 -6.37 -4.44
C MET A 154 -4.51 -5.80 -5.40
N VAL A 155 -4.90 -4.87 -6.28
CA VAL A 155 -4.06 -4.45 -7.41
C VAL A 155 -3.29 -3.17 -7.04
N PRO A 156 -1.96 -3.11 -7.27
CA PRO A 156 -1.18 -1.87 -7.14
C PRO A 156 -1.48 -0.83 -8.25
#